data_AF-A0A160T5C5-F1
#
_entry.id   AF-A0A160T5C5-F1
#
_cell.length_a   1.000
_cell.length_b   1.000
_cell.length_c   1.000
_cell.angle_alpha   90.00
_cell.angle_beta   90.00
_cell.angle_gamma   90.00
#
_symmetry.space_group_name_H-M   'P 1'
#
loop_
_entity.id
_entity.type
_entity.pdbx_description
1 polymer ?
#
loop_
_entity_poly.entity_id
_entity_poly.type
_entity_poly.pdbx_seq_one_letter_code
_entity_poly.pdbx_strand_id
1 'polypeptide(L)'
;MESLSLPQRLYYRYLSRAYAFMFALSRRSFLGIRLVALVRWLPILLLLWGWLRRWPGPVLIALVLLIIWINYSLWRAKRDNYNRFVPVASSLLEAADLEPLPPNQKVTVQATGLFSVSGREDVLLLRPADYWRVPLGEHVIMVEEKPGKYLYQFFSARSLQNVQPGWLLFGPQPIDCLAVTFLARWGPEYTRFGQIYEDGNDSDLPPPKRITIYLSTADPDIKRAVWQTIVSEARRSRLGDAA
;
A
#
# COMPACT_ATOMS: atom_id res chain seq x y z
N MET A 1 17.53 2.12 -4.32
CA MET A 1 18.05 0.80 -3.85
C MET A 1 19.57 0.73 -3.79
N GLU A 2 20.30 1.75 -4.28
CA GLU A 2 21.76 1.73 -4.39
C GLU A 2 22.51 1.85 -3.06
N SER A 3 21.81 2.20 -1.98
CA SER A 3 22.34 2.24 -0.62
C SER A 3 22.30 0.91 0.12
N LEU A 4 21.59 -0.11 -0.41
CA LEU A 4 21.46 -1.42 0.23
C LEU A 4 22.58 -2.38 -0.17
N SER A 5 22.95 -3.31 0.70
CA SER A 5 23.89 -4.38 0.35
C SER A 5 23.32 -5.33 -0.71
N LEU A 6 24.17 -5.94 -1.54
CA LEU A 6 23.77 -6.91 -2.57
C LEU A 6 22.80 -8.01 -2.06
N PRO A 7 23.03 -8.68 -0.91
CA PRO A 7 22.12 -9.71 -0.42
C PRO A 7 20.74 -9.13 -0.07
N GLN A 8 20.67 -7.92 0.50
CA GLN A 8 19.40 -7.26 0.81
C GLN A 8 18.61 -6.91 -0.45
N ARG A 9 19.30 -6.43 -1.51
CA ARG A 9 18.64 -6.14 -2.80
C ARG A 9 18.03 -7.39 -3.42
N LEU A 10 18.77 -8.51 -3.43
CA LEU A 10 18.27 -9.78 -3.96
C LEU A 10 17.08 -10.28 -3.15
N TYR A 11 17.16 -10.19 -1.82
CA TYR A 11 16.06 -10.57 -0.93
C TYR A 11 14.79 -9.75 -1.19
N TYR A 12 14.89 -8.42 -1.29
CA TYR A 12 13.74 -7.56 -1.55
C TYR A 12 13.15 -7.75 -2.95
N ARG A 13 13.98 -7.99 -3.96
CA ARG A 13 13.52 -8.35 -5.31
C ARG A 13 12.75 -9.67 -5.30
N TYR A 14 13.28 -10.68 -4.61
CA TYR A 14 12.61 -11.96 -4.45
C TYR A 14 11.25 -11.78 -3.74
N LEU A 15 11.22 -11.05 -2.62
CA LEU A 15 10.00 -10.83 -1.83
C LEU A 15 8.94 -10.07 -2.65
N SER A 16 9.34 -9.01 -3.35
CA SER A 16 8.46 -8.21 -4.22
C SER A 16 7.78 -9.08 -5.29
N ARG A 17 8.57 -9.94 -5.96
CA ARG A 17 8.07 -10.87 -6.97
C ARG A 17 7.15 -11.93 -6.37
N ALA A 18 7.55 -12.49 -5.23
CA ALA A 18 6.74 -13.48 -4.52
C ALA A 18 5.37 -12.90 -4.14
N TYR A 19 5.32 -11.67 -3.64
CA TYR A 19 4.06 -11.02 -3.27
C TYR A 19 3.17 -10.73 -4.47
N ALA A 20 3.72 -10.22 -5.58
CA ALA A 20 2.94 -10.03 -6.80
C ALA A 20 2.44 -11.34 -7.40
N PHE A 21 3.29 -12.38 -7.41
CA PHE A 21 2.90 -13.70 -7.90
C PHE A 21 1.77 -14.30 -7.06
N MET A 22 1.90 -14.25 -5.73
CA MET A 22 0.87 -14.76 -4.82
C MET A 22 -0.43 -13.97 -4.90
N PHE A 23 -0.34 -12.64 -5.07
CA PHE A 23 -1.50 -11.80 -5.30
C PHE A 23 -2.21 -12.20 -6.62
N ALA A 24 -1.47 -12.31 -7.72
CA ALA A 24 -2.02 -12.75 -9.01
C ALA A 24 -2.66 -14.13 -8.93
N LEU A 25 -2.02 -15.06 -8.22
CA LEU A 25 -2.51 -16.42 -8.01
C LEU A 25 -3.82 -16.43 -7.19
N SER A 26 -3.93 -15.56 -6.18
CA SER A 26 -5.13 -15.48 -5.34
C SER A 26 -6.35 -14.89 -6.04
N ARG A 27 -6.12 -14.02 -7.03
CA ARG A 27 -7.19 -13.36 -7.79
C ARG A 27 -7.67 -14.15 -9.01
N ARG A 28 -6.83 -15.03 -9.57
CA ARG A 28 -7.15 -15.83 -10.75
C ARG A 28 -7.86 -17.13 -10.36
N SER A 29 -9.00 -17.38 -10.98
CA SER A 29 -9.64 -18.69 -11.03
C SER A 29 -9.41 -19.32 -12.39
N PHE A 30 -9.21 -20.63 -12.41
CA PHE A 30 -9.18 -21.44 -13.63
C PHE A 30 -10.27 -22.49 -13.51
N LEU A 31 -11.21 -22.53 -14.46
CA LEU A 31 -12.36 -23.44 -14.47
C LEU A 31 -13.15 -23.43 -13.13
N GLY A 32 -13.35 -22.25 -12.55
CA GLY A 32 -14.07 -22.10 -11.26
C GLY A 32 -13.26 -22.44 -10.01
N ILE A 33 -12.10 -23.09 -10.15
CA ILE A 33 -11.20 -23.40 -9.03
C ILE A 33 -10.20 -22.24 -8.87
N ARG A 34 -10.02 -21.75 -7.63
CA ARG A 34 -8.99 -20.73 -7.34
C ARG A 34 -7.60 -21.32 -7.58
N LEU A 35 -6.75 -20.64 -8.34
CA LEU A 35 -5.39 -21.14 -8.63
C LEU A 35 -4.56 -21.37 -7.36
N VAL A 36 -4.78 -20.58 -6.30
CA VAL A 36 -4.17 -20.82 -4.98
C VAL A 36 -4.51 -22.20 -4.43
N ALA A 37 -5.75 -22.68 -4.62
CA ALA A 37 -6.12 -24.01 -4.18
C ALA A 37 -5.33 -25.07 -4.98
N LEU A 38 -5.20 -24.89 -6.29
CA LEU A 38 -4.45 -25.81 -7.14
C LEU A 38 -2.97 -25.87 -6.75
N VAL A 39 -2.32 -24.72 -6.56
CA VAL A 39 -0.91 -24.65 -6.14
C VAL A 39 -0.69 -25.26 -4.75
N ARG A 40 -1.69 -25.19 -3.86
CA ARG A 40 -1.61 -25.81 -2.53
C ARG A 40 -1.83 -27.32 -2.57
N TRP A 41 -2.81 -27.79 -3.34
CA TRP A 41 -3.22 -29.20 -3.34
C TRP A 41 -2.38 -30.07 -4.27
N LEU A 42 -1.89 -29.54 -5.39
CA LEU A 42 -1.15 -30.33 -6.38
C LEU A 42 0.12 -30.98 -5.80
N PRO A 43 0.97 -30.29 -5.02
CA PRO A 43 2.13 -30.93 -4.38
C PRO A 43 1.73 -31.99 -3.34
N ILE A 44 0.61 -31.78 -2.62
CA ILE A 44 0.08 -32.73 -1.64
C ILE A 44 -0.40 -34.01 -2.33
N LEU A 45 -1.17 -33.86 -3.42
CA LEU A 45 -1.63 -34.98 -4.23
C LEU A 45 -0.46 -35.74 -4.87
N LEU A 46 0.57 -35.03 -5.36
CA LEU A 46 1.80 -35.64 -5.86
C LEU A 46 2.57 -36.39 -4.77
N LEU A 47 2.64 -35.85 -3.55
CA LEU A 47 3.26 -36.52 -2.42
C LEU A 47 2.52 -37.83 -2.09
N LEU A 48 1.19 -37.80 -2.01
CA LEU A 48 0.37 -38.99 -1.76
C LEU A 48 0.52 -40.03 -2.88
N TRP A 49 0.49 -39.59 -4.14
CA TRP A 49 0.68 -40.46 -5.29
C TRP A 49 2.09 -41.08 -5.34
N GLY A 50 3.12 -40.25 -5.13
CA GLY A 50 4.51 -40.70 -5.09
C GLY A 50 4.77 -41.66 -3.94
N TRP A 51 4.15 -41.43 -2.78
CA TRP A 51 4.20 -42.37 -1.67
C TRP A 51 3.56 -43.72 -2.02
N LEU A 52 2.38 -43.72 -2.65
CA LEU A 52 1.70 -44.93 -3.11
C LEU A 52 2.51 -45.71 -4.16
N ARG A 53 3.17 -44.98 -5.07
CA ARG A 53 4.07 -45.53 -6.11
C ARG A 53 5.48 -45.83 -5.61
N ARG A 54 5.77 -45.63 -4.32
CA ARG A 54 7.10 -45.84 -3.70
C ARG A 54 8.22 -45.08 -4.39
N TRP A 55 8.01 -43.79 -4.65
CA TRP A 55 9.04 -42.90 -5.19
C TRP A 55 10.27 -42.83 -4.27
N PRO A 56 11.45 -42.49 -4.82
CA PRO A 56 12.67 -42.37 -4.02
C PRO A 56 12.50 -41.41 -2.85
N GLY A 57 13.03 -41.78 -1.68
CA GLY A 57 12.97 -40.96 -0.47
C GLY A 57 13.38 -39.50 -0.66
N PRO A 58 14.46 -39.18 -1.41
CA PRO A 58 14.83 -37.80 -1.69
C PRO A 58 13.75 -36.97 -2.39
N VAL A 59 12.97 -37.58 -3.29
CA VAL A 59 11.88 -36.90 -4.02
C VAL A 59 10.74 -36.57 -3.06
N LEU A 60 10.40 -37.49 -2.15
CA LEU A 60 9.37 -37.26 -1.14
C LEU A 60 9.79 -36.13 -0.17
N ILE A 61 11.05 -36.12 0.26
CA ILE A 61 11.59 -35.05 1.11
C ILE A 61 11.52 -33.70 0.40
N ALA A 62 11.93 -33.63 -0.87
CA ALA A 62 11.86 -32.40 -1.68
C ALA A 62 10.40 -31.89 -1.80
N LEU A 63 9.44 -32.79 -2.01
CA LEU A 63 8.01 -32.45 -2.05
C LEU A 63 7.50 -31.91 -0.72
N VAL A 64 7.90 -32.52 0.41
CA VAL A 64 7.53 -32.02 1.74
C VAL A 64 8.09 -30.61 1.98
N LEU A 65 9.37 -30.38 1.65
CA LEU A 65 9.99 -29.05 1.75
C LEU A 65 9.27 -28.02 0.85
N LEU A 66 8.90 -28.40 -0.36
CA LEU A 66 8.13 -27.55 -1.27
C LEU A 66 6.76 -27.19 -0.69
N ILE A 67 6.03 -28.17 -0.12
CA ILE A 67 4.74 -27.94 0.53
C ILE A 67 4.89 -26.94 1.69
N ILE A 68 5.87 -27.14 2.56
CA ILE A 68 6.15 -26.24 3.68
C ILE A 68 6.44 -24.83 3.17
N TRP A 69 7.31 -24.70 2.17
CA TRP A 69 7.70 -23.42 1.59
C TRP A 69 6.52 -22.68 0.94
N ILE A 70 5.64 -23.37 0.19
CA ILE A 70 4.44 -22.78 -0.41
C ILE A 70 3.49 -22.27 0.68
N ASN A 71 3.19 -23.10 1.68
CA ASN A 71 2.25 -22.72 2.75
C ASN A 71 2.81 -21.58 3.60
N TYR A 72 4.10 -21.60 3.93
CA TYR A 72 4.77 -20.51 4.64
C TYR A 72 4.73 -19.22 3.84
N SER A 73 5.02 -19.28 2.53
CA SER A 73 5.00 -18.10 1.65
C SER A 73 3.60 -17.52 1.48
N LEU A 74 2.56 -18.36 1.35
CA LEU A 74 1.16 -17.93 1.31
C LEU A 74 0.73 -17.28 2.62
N TRP A 75 1.04 -17.92 3.75
CA TRP A 75 0.73 -17.41 5.07
C TRP A 75 1.38 -16.05 5.29
N ARG A 76 2.67 -15.92 4.95
CA ARG A 76 3.42 -14.68 5.08
C ARG A 76 2.88 -13.58 4.15
N ALA A 77 2.62 -13.90 2.89
CA ALA A 77 2.04 -12.95 1.94
C ALA A 77 0.67 -12.46 2.42
N LYS A 78 -0.19 -13.35 2.93
CA LYS A 78 -1.50 -12.97 3.49
C LYS A 78 -1.36 -12.11 4.74
N ARG A 79 -0.42 -12.43 5.64
CA ARG A 79 -0.14 -11.64 6.85
C ARG A 79 0.26 -10.21 6.50
N ASP A 80 1.05 -10.05 5.45
CA ASP A 80 1.51 -8.76 4.96
C ASP A 80 0.52 -8.13 3.95
N ASN A 81 -0.73 -8.63 3.78
CA ASN A 81 -1.67 -8.15 2.77
C ASN A 81 -1.08 -8.05 1.34
N TYR A 82 -0.13 -8.93 1.02
CA TYR A 82 0.63 -8.97 -0.23
C TYR A 82 1.44 -7.71 -0.52
N ASN A 83 1.69 -6.83 0.46
CA ASN A 83 2.54 -5.67 0.30
C ASN A 83 3.40 -5.44 1.56
N ARG A 84 4.63 -4.96 1.38
CA ARG A 84 5.45 -4.57 2.54
C ARG A 84 6.20 -3.31 2.23
N PHE A 85 6.03 -2.31 3.09
CA PHE A 85 6.80 -1.08 3.03
C PHE A 85 8.11 -1.23 3.80
N VAL A 86 9.21 -0.81 3.18
CA VAL A 86 10.53 -0.72 3.80
C VAL A 86 10.93 0.75 3.79
N PRO A 87 10.97 1.42 4.95
CA PRO A 87 11.37 2.82 5.02
C PRO A 87 12.84 2.98 4.61
N VAL A 88 13.15 4.06 3.90
CA VAL A 88 14.54 4.49 3.65
C VAL A 88 14.85 5.62 4.62
N ALA A 89 16.05 5.61 5.20
CA ALA A 89 16.53 6.75 5.98
C ALA A 89 16.48 8.03 5.11
N SER A 90 15.87 9.07 5.67
CA SER A 90 15.36 10.26 4.98
C SER A 90 16.40 11.17 4.31
N SER A 91 17.70 10.84 4.37
CA SER A 91 18.79 11.69 3.86
C SER A 91 18.84 11.80 2.33
N LEU A 92 18.07 11.00 1.59
CA LEU A 92 18.07 11.03 0.11
C LEU A 92 17.06 12.00 -0.51
N LEU A 93 16.22 12.66 0.27
CA LEU A 93 15.28 13.69 -0.21
C LEU A 93 15.64 15.11 0.27
N GLU A 94 16.86 15.28 0.79
CA GLU A 94 17.33 16.55 1.31
C GLU A 94 17.66 17.53 0.17
N ALA A 95 16.97 18.67 0.17
CA ALA A 95 17.40 19.96 -0.35
C ALA A 95 17.79 20.08 -1.84
N ALA A 96 16.82 19.86 -2.74
CA ALA A 96 16.76 20.68 -3.95
C ALA A 96 15.53 21.58 -3.83
N ASP A 97 15.70 22.89 -4.05
CA ASP A 97 14.62 23.90 -4.07
C ASP A 97 13.67 23.66 -5.25
N LEU A 98 12.94 22.55 -5.21
CA LEU A 98 11.82 22.30 -6.08
C LEU A 98 10.62 23.06 -5.53
N GLU A 99 9.94 23.78 -6.42
CA GLU A 99 8.75 24.51 -6.06
C GLU A 99 7.63 23.53 -5.66
N PRO A 100 6.88 23.84 -4.58
CA PRO A 100 5.72 23.04 -4.20
C PRO A 100 4.69 23.08 -5.33
N LEU A 101 3.89 22.02 -5.43
CA LEU A 101 2.85 21.92 -6.45
C LEU A 101 1.84 23.07 -6.30
N PRO A 102 1.48 23.76 -7.39
CA PRO A 102 0.44 24.76 -7.37
C PRO A 102 -0.92 24.13 -7.01
N PRO A 103 -1.80 24.90 -6.36
CA PRO A 103 -3.12 24.42 -5.99
C PRO A 103 -3.93 24.02 -7.24
N ASN A 104 -4.78 23.01 -7.08
CA ASN A 104 -5.63 22.40 -8.11
C ASN A 104 -4.91 21.74 -9.29
N GLN A 105 -3.58 21.63 -9.27
CA GLN A 105 -2.88 20.84 -10.27
C GLN A 105 -2.99 19.35 -9.92
N LYS A 106 -3.65 18.61 -10.82
CA LYS A 106 -3.75 17.15 -10.74
C LYS A 106 -2.47 16.51 -11.24
N VAL A 107 -1.96 15.58 -10.46
CA VAL A 107 -0.77 14.82 -10.78
C VAL A 107 -1.09 13.34 -10.71
N THR A 108 -0.82 12.63 -11.80
CA THR A 108 -1.07 11.19 -11.90
C THR A 108 -0.03 10.43 -11.08
N VAL A 109 -0.53 9.61 -10.16
CA VAL A 109 0.24 8.77 -9.25
C VAL A 109 -0.37 7.36 -9.24
N GLN A 110 0.29 6.45 -8.55
CA GLN A 110 -0.24 5.12 -8.23
C GLN A 110 -0.36 5.02 -6.72
N ALA A 111 -1.53 4.59 -6.26
CA ALA A 111 -1.85 4.53 -4.85
C ALA A 111 -2.10 3.09 -4.37
N THR A 112 -1.61 2.79 -3.17
CA THR A 112 -1.87 1.53 -2.45
C THR A 112 -2.26 1.85 -1.02
N GLY A 113 -3.21 1.12 -0.47
CA GLY A 113 -3.64 1.29 0.91
C GLY A 113 -5.14 1.20 1.07
N LEU A 114 -5.60 1.68 2.21
CA LEU A 114 -7.00 1.71 2.58
C LEU A 114 -7.61 3.01 2.06
N PHE A 115 -8.65 2.90 1.23
CA PHE A 115 -9.38 4.05 0.69
C PHE A 115 -10.86 3.93 1.03
N SER A 116 -11.49 5.06 1.36
CA SER A 116 -12.90 5.06 1.76
C SER A 116 -13.70 6.24 1.20
N VAL A 117 -14.90 5.94 0.70
CA VAL A 117 -15.88 6.94 0.26
C VAL A 117 -17.25 6.52 0.73
N SER A 118 -17.95 7.43 1.41
CA SER A 118 -19.39 7.30 1.71
C SER A 118 -19.80 5.92 2.24
N GLY A 119 -19.07 5.42 3.24
CA GLY A 119 -19.37 4.15 3.92
C GLY A 119 -18.87 2.90 3.21
N ARG A 120 -18.17 3.05 2.08
CA ARG A 120 -17.45 1.98 1.39
C ARG A 120 -15.97 2.09 1.69
N GLU A 121 -15.34 0.99 2.08
CA GLU A 121 -13.91 0.91 2.39
C GLU A 121 -13.34 -0.29 1.62
N ASP A 122 -12.24 -0.07 0.88
CA ASP A 122 -11.56 -1.16 0.18
C ASP A 122 -10.04 -0.99 0.28
N VAL A 123 -9.33 -2.11 0.33
CA VAL A 123 -7.86 -2.14 0.33
C VAL A 123 -7.40 -2.28 -1.11
N LEU A 124 -6.94 -1.17 -1.67
CA LEU A 124 -6.46 -1.11 -3.04
C LEU A 124 -4.97 -1.36 -3.11
N LEU A 125 -4.59 -2.13 -4.12
CA LEU A 125 -3.23 -2.52 -4.36
C LEU A 125 -2.80 -1.98 -5.73
N LEU A 126 -1.89 -1.01 -5.69
CA LEU A 126 -1.21 -0.35 -6.80
C LEU A 126 -2.16 0.02 -7.96
N ARG A 127 -3.08 0.94 -7.67
CA ARG A 127 -4.08 1.43 -8.63
C ARG A 127 -3.74 2.83 -9.13
N PRO A 128 -4.12 3.18 -10.38
CA PRO A 128 -3.96 4.54 -10.87
C PRO A 128 -4.77 5.49 -9.99
N ALA A 129 -4.17 6.62 -9.69
CA ALA A 129 -4.73 7.64 -8.82
C ALA A 129 -4.28 9.03 -9.27
N ASP A 130 -5.04 10.05 -8.87
CA ASP A 130 -4.66 11.44 -9.03
C ASP A 130 -4.50 12.06 -7.65
N TYR A 131 -3.40 12.79 -7.47
CA TYR A 131 -3.14 13.62 -6.30
C TYR A 131 -3.26 15.09 -6.70
N TRP A 132 -3.92 15.88 -5.87
CA TRP A 132 -3.86 17.34 -5.96
C TRP A 132 -4.03 17.97 -4.60
N ARG A 133 -3.60 19.24 -4.52
CA ARG A 133 -3.79 20.10 -3.37
C ARG A 133 -4.95 21.06 -3.62
N VAL A 134 -5.87 21.18 -2.68
CA VAL A 134 -6.97 22.15 -2.70
C VAL A 134 -6.48 23.47 -2.07
N PRO A 135 -6.92 24.64 -2.56
CA PRO A 135 -6.52 25.95 -2.02
C PRO A 135 -6.74 26.11 -0.51
N LEU A 136 -7.69 25.37 0.06
CA LEU A 136 -8.01 25.36 1.49
C LEU A 136 -7.00 24.56 2.36
N GLY A 137 -5.92 24.05 1.78
CA GLY A 137 -4.87 23.31 2.50
C GLY A 137 -5.18 21.83 2.72
N GLU A 138 -6.19 21.30 2.01
CA GLU A 138 -6.47 19.88 1.97
C GLU A 138 -5.76 19.21 0.79
N HIS A 139 -5.28 18.01 1.04
CA HIS A 139 -4.74 17.11 0.03
C HIS A 139 -5.79 16.07 -0.33
N VAL A 140 -6.00 15.87 -1.62
CA VAL A 140 -6.97 14.91 -2.14
C VAL A 140 -6.24 13.86 -2.96
N ILE A 141 -6.60 12.61 -2.71
CA ILE A 141 -6.12 11.46 -3.48
C ILE A 141 -7.34 10.72 -3.98
N MET A 142 -7.50 10.69 -5.29
CA MET A 142 -8.56 9.97 -5.98
C MET A 142 -7.97 8.73 -6.62
N VAL A 143 -8.43 7.53 -6.25
CA VAL A 143 -7.90 6.25 -6.75
C VAL A 143 -8.97 5.47 -7.48
N GLU A 144 -8.61 4.83 -8.58
CA GLU A 144 -9.53 4.02 -9.37
C GLU A 144 -9.63 2.58 -8.84
N GLU A 145 -10.80 2.19 -8.34
CA GLU A 145 -11.08 0.82 -7.87
C GLU A 145 -11.34 -0.14 -9.05
N LYS A 146 -12.24 0.31 -9.94
CA LYS A 146 -12.69 -0.34 -11.19
C LYS A 146 -12.82 0.75 -12.26
N PRO A 147 -12.79 0.41 -13.57
CA PRO A 147 -13.02 1.38 -14.63
C PRO A 147 -14.23 2.29 -14.34
N GLY A 148 -13.97 3.59 -14.17
CA GLY A 148 -15.00 4.60 -13.86
C GLY A 148 -15.55 4.61 -12.43
N LYS A 149 -14.96 3.87 -11.49
CA LYS A 149 -15.31 3.89 -10.05
C LYS A 149 -14.11 4.33 -9.22
N TYR A 150 -14.28 5.46 -8.53
CA TYR A 150 -13.22 6.10 -7.77
C TYR A 150 -13.49 6.05 -6.27
N LEU A 151 -12.41 5.85 -5.50
CA LEU A 151 -12.37 6.09 -4.06
C LEU A 151 -11.52 7.33 -3.78
N TYR A 152 -11.78 8.01 -2.68
CA TYR A 152 -11.10 9.24 -2.29
C TYR A 152 -10.45 9.06 -0.92
N GLN A 153 -9.41 9.84 -0.69
CA GLN A 153 -8.82 10.04 0.61
C GLN A 153 -8.44 11.51 0.74
N PHE A 154 -8.86 12.12 1.84
CA PHE A 154 -8.59 13.51 2.16
C PHE A 154 -7.58 13.56 3.29
N PHE A 155 -6.71 14.55 3.39
CA PHE A 155 -5.98 14.82 4.62
C PHE A 155 -5.48 16.25 4.62
N SER A 156 -5.19 16.80 5.80
CA SER A 156 -4.67 18.16 5.94
C SER A 156 -3.33 18.13 6.64
N ALA A 157 -2.64 19.27 6.64
CA ALA A 157 -1.42 19.47 7.41
C ALA A 157 -1.57 19.12 8.91
N ARG A 158 -2.77 19.32 9.48
CA ARG A 158 -3.08 19.04 10.89
C ARG A 158 -3.30 17.56 11.17
N SER A 159 -3.92 16.83 10.25
CA SER A 159 -4.14 15.39 10.43
C SER A 159 -2.91 14.54 10.08
N LEU A 160 -1.92 15.13 9.41
CA LEU A 160 -0.70 14.47 9.01
C LEU A 160 0.18 14.07 10.21
N GLN A 161 0.44 12.78 10.34
CA GLN A 161 1.30 12.22 11.38
C GLN A 161 2.72 12.05 10.89
N ASN A 162 2.90 11.49 9.70
CA ASN A 162 4.22 11.11 9.19
C ASN A 162 4.23 10.99 7.67
N VAL A 163 5.36 11.34 7.05
CA VAL A 163 5.62 11.12 5.63
C VAL A 163 7.02 10.54 5.49
N GLN A 164 7.11 9.34 4.92
CA GLN A 164 8.38 8.63 4.81
C GLN A 164 8.62 8.12 3.38
N PRO A 165 9.80 8.37 2.80
CA PRO A 165 10.21 7.66 1.60
C PRO A 165 10.55 6.20 1.92
N GLY A 166 10.30 5.31 0.96
CA GLY A 166 10.52 3.88 1.14
C GLY A 166 10.37 3.11 -0.15
N TRP A 167 10.51 1.79 -0.02
CA TRP A 167 10.19 0.85 -1.10
C TRP A 167 8.96 0.04 -0.73
N LEU A 168 7.98 0.01 -1.63
CA LEU A 168 6.89 -0.93 -1.61
C LEU A 168 7.34 -2.22 -2.28
N LEU A 169 7.41 -3.30 -1.51
CA LEU A 169 7.73 -4.63 -1.99
C LEU A 169 6.48 -5.23 -2.62
N PHE A 170 6.24 -4.88 -3.88
CA PHE A 170 5.17 -5.44 -4.71
C PHE A 170 5.52 -5.29 -6.19
N GLY A 171 5.45 -6.38 -6.95
CA GLY A 171 5.68 -6.35 -8.41
C GLY A 171 7.02 -6.96 -8.82
N PRO A 172 7.43 -6.80 -10.11
CA PRO A 172 8.65 -7.39 -10.64
C PRO A 172 9.92 -6.85 -9.97
N GLN A 173 9.84 -5.62 -9.46
CA GLN A 173 10.88 -4.93 -8.72
C GLN A 173 10.23 -4.12 -7.59
N PRO A 174 10.95 -3.87 -6.47
CA PRO A 174 10.49 -2.94 -5.44
C PRO A 174 10.18 -1.57 -6.03
N ILE A 175 9.02 -1.02 -5.68
CA ILE A 175 8.52 0.24 -6.20
C ILE A 175 8.90 1.34 -5.23
N ASP A 176 9.52 2.40 -5.74
CA ASP A 176 9.83 3.59 -4.94
C ASP A 176 8.53 4.35 -4.62
N CYS A 177 8.28 4.59 -3.33
CA CYS A 177 7.00 5.15 -2.87
C CYS A 177 7.17 6.04 -1.62
N LEU A 178 6.19 6.91 -1.42
CA LEU A 178 6.00 7.71 -0.23
C LEU A 178 4.90 7.07 0.63
N ALA A 179 5.22 6.68 1.85
CA ALA A 179 4.23 6.34 2.86
C ALA A 179 3.73 7.63 3.50
N VAL A 180 2.44 7.92 3.34
CA VAL A 180 1.76 9.05 3.96
C VAL A 180 0.82 8.51 5.04
N THR A 181 1.12 8.85 6.29
CA THR A 181 0.34 8.43 7.44
C THR A 181 -0.35 9.63 8.07
N PHE A 182 -1.66 9.53 8.25
CA PHE A 182 -2.49 10.60 8.80
C PHE A 182 -3.63 10.02 9.64
N LEU A 183 -4.27 10.90 10.42
CA LEU A 183 -5.44 10.61 11.22
C LEU A 183 -6.70 10.87 10.39
N ALA A 184 -7.46 9.82 10.13
CA ALA A 184 -8.72 9.88 9.41
C ALA A 184 -9.90 9.95 10.38
N ARG A 185 -10.83 10.86 10.10
CA ARG A 185 -12.14 10.97 10.77
C ARG A 185 -13.29 10.66 9.81
N TRP A 186 -13.06 9.76 8.87
CA TRP A 186 -14.04 9.31 7.89
C TRP A 186 -13.87 7.80 7.66
N GLY A 187 -14.96 7.15 7.24
CA GLY A 187 -15.05 5.70 7.12
C GLY A 187 -16.47 5.19 7.40
N PRO A 188 -16.74 3.89 7.23
CA PRO A 188 -18.06 3.30 7.51
C PRO A 188 -18.53 3.55 8.95
N GLU A 189 -17.59 3.51 9.91
CA GLU A 189 -17.83 3.89 11.30
C GLU A 189 -18.31 5.35 11.47
N TYR A 190 -17.85 6.29 10.65
CA TYR A 190 -18.22 7.71 10.73
C TYR A 190 -19.49 8.04 9.93
N THR A 191 -19.82 7.24 8.89
CA THR A 191 -21.02 7.48 8.06
C THR A 191 -22.34 7.05 8.68
N ARG A 192 -22.33 6.21 9.74
CA ARG A 192 -23.57 5.85 10.46
C ARG A 192 -24.21 7.01 11.21
N PHE A 193 -23.48 8.12 11.38
CA PHE A 193 -23.89 9.25 12.19
C PHE A 193 -24.67 10.34 11.44
N GLY A 194 -24.85 10.23 10.12
CA GLY A 194 -25.78 11.08 9.33
C GLY A 194 -25.55 12.59 9.45
N GLN A 195 -26.48 13.39 8.91
CA GLN A 195 -26.51 14.87 8.97
C GLN A 195 -26.69 15.45 10.40
N ILE A 196 -26.54 14.64 11.45
CA ILE A 196 -26.91 15.00 12.83
C ILE A 196 -25.87 15.92 13.50
N TYR A 197 -24.72 16.18 12.87
CA TYR A 197 -23.58 16.82 13.54
C TYR A 197 -23.04 18.07 12.83
N GLU A 198 -23.92 18.89 12.25
CA GLU A 198 -23.58 20.29 11.91
C GLU A 198 -23.36 21.16 13.16
N ASP A 199 -23.68 20.68 14.37
CA ASP A 199 -23.53 21.38 15.65
C ASP A 199 -22.10 21.41 16.22
N GLY A 200 -21.10 20.87 15.52
CA GLY A 200 -19.67 21.06 15.85
C GLY A 200 -19.19 20.42 17.16
N ASN A 201 -20.01 19.62 17.85
CA ASN A 201 -19.59 18.93 19.06
C ASN A 201 -18.96 17.56 18.74
N ASP A 202 -17.62 17.54 18.67
CA ASP A 202 -16.79 16.37 18.35
C ASP A 202 -16.72 15.31 19.48
N SER A 203 -17.38 15.51 20.62
CA SER A 203 -17.22 14.68 21.82
C SER A 203 -17.69 13.23 21.67
N ASP A 204 -18.66 12.99 20.78
CA ASP A 204 -19.32 11.68 20.61
C ASP A 204 -18.77 10.89 19.41
N LEU A 205 -17.79 11.44 18.69
CA LEU A 205 -17.18 10.78 17.54
C LEU A 205 -16.22 9.67 17.99
N PRO A 206 -16.15 8.53 17.25
CA PRO A 206 -15.11 7.56 17.48
C PRO A 206 -13.73 8.21 17.27
N PRO A 207 -12.70 7.75 18.01
CA PRO A 207 -11.37 8.34 17.92
C PRO A 207 -10.79 8.21 16.51
N PRO A 208 -10.03 9.21 16.04
CA PRO A 208 -9.48 9.22 14.69
C PRO A 208 -8.64 7.97 14.41
N LYS A 209 -8.86 7.35 13.25
CA LYS A 209 -8.16 6.13 12.82
C LYS A 209 -6.86 6.50 12.12
N ARG A 210 -5.76 5.85 12.49
CA ARG A 210 -4.49 6.02 11.79
C ARG A 210 -4.53 5.25 10.46
N ILE A 211 -4.48 5.97 9.35
CA ILE A 211 -4.46 5.41 7.99
C ILE A 211 -3.10 5.67 7.37
N THR A 212 -2.56 4.68 6.67
CA THR A 212 -1.35 4.82 5.85
C THR A 212 -1.67 4.46 4.41
N ILE A 213 -1.33 5.37 3.52
CA ILE A 213 -1.39 5.16 2.07
C ILE A 213 0.00 5.28 1.49
N TYR A 214 0.23 4.57 0.39
CA TYR A 214 1.49 4.57 -0.33
C TYR A 214 1.27 5.19 -1.69
N LEU A 215 2.01 6.27 -1.98
CA LEU A 215 2.01 6.96 -3.25
C LEU A 215 3.28 6.63 -4.00
N SER A 216 3.14 6.14 -5.23
CA SER A 216 4.24 5.87 -6.14
C SER A 216 4.02 6.61 -7.44
N THR A 217 5.09 7.02 -8.10
CA THR A 217 5.03 7.68 -9.40
C THR A 217 6.20 7.20 -10.22
N ALA A 218 6.04 7.17 -11.54
CA ALA A 218 7.13 6.85 -12.46
C ALA A 218 8.17 7.98 -12.48
N ASP A 219 7.73 9.22 -12.25
CA ASP A 219 8.58 10.40 -12.30
C ASP A 219 9.10 10.76 -10.89
N PRO A 220 10.42 10.68 -10.65
CA PRO A 220 11.00 11.04 -9.37
C PRO A 220 10.78 12.52 -9.01
N ASP A 221 10.66 13.43 -9.97
CA ASP A 221 10.52 14.87 -9.72
C ASP A 221 9.12 15.18 -9.18
N ILE A 222 8.09 14.57 -9.77
CA ILE A 222 6.72 14.58 -9.24
C ILE A 222 6.70 14.08 -7.79
N LYS A 223 7.39 12.98 -7.51
CA LYS A 223 7.43 12.41 -6.15
C LYS A 223 8.01 13.42 -5.16
N ARG A 224 9.11 14.08 -5.54
CA ARG A 224 9.75 15.11 -4.69
C ARG A 224 8.83 16.30 -4.50
N ALA A 225 8.17 16.78 -5.56
CA ALA A 225 7.24 17.90 -5.49
C ALA A 225 6.04 17.59 -4.57
N VAL A 226 5.44 16.39 -4.67
CA VAL A 226 4.38 15.92 -3.76
C VAL A 226 4.89 15.88 -2.32
N TRP A 227 6.07 15.29 -2.08
CA TRP A 227 6.66 15.21 -0.75
C TRP A 227 6.89 16.60 -0.14
N GLN A 228 7.50 17.52 -0.90
CA GLN A 228 7.77 18.89 -0.46
C GLN A 228 6.50 19.68 -0.19
N THR A 229 5.47 19.49 -1.03
CA THR A 229 4.16 20.13 -0.83
C THR A 229 3.57 19.72 0.53
N ILE A 230 3.51 18.42 0.81
CA ILE A 230 2.97 17.89 2.07
C ILE A 230 3.82 18.34 3.27
N VAL A 231 5.15 18.24 3.17
CA VAL A 231 6.06 18.59 4.28
C VAL A 231 6.08 20.09 4.56
N SER A 232 6.07 20.93 3.53
CA SER A 232 6.07 22.38 3.68
C SER A 232 4.78 22.89 4.31
N GLU A 233 3.62 22.35 3.94
CA GLU A 233 2.33 22.69 4.57
C GLU A 233 2.26 22.20 6.02
N ALA A 234 2.71 20.98 6.30
CA ALA A 234 2.80 20.47 7.66
C ALA A 234 3.72 21.33 8.53
N ARG A 235 4.85 21.79 7.99
CA ARG A 235 5.76 22.70 8.70
C ARG A 235 5.11 24.06 8.95
N ARG A 236 4.44 24.65 7.96
CA ARG A 236 3.72 25.93 8.11
C ARG A 236 2.61 25.84 9.14
N SER A 237 1.80 24.79 9.14
CA SER A 237 0.72 24.60 10.12
C SER A 237 1.27 24.54 11.55
N ARG A 238 2.35 23.78 11.77
CA ARG A 238 2.96 23.63 13.11
C ARG A 238 3.61 24.91 13.62
N LEU A 239 4.16 25.72 12.72
CA LEU A 239 4.72 27.03 13.07
C LEU A 239 3.63 28.09 13.30
N GLY A 240 2.52 28.02 12.55
CA GLY A 240 1.39 28.92 12.69
C GLY A 240 0.57 28.70 13.97
N ASP A 241 0.53 27.48 14.49
CA ASP A 241 -0.13 27.17 15.78
C ASP A 241 0.75 27.57 17.01
N ALA A 242 2.00 28.01 16.80
CA ALA A 242 2.94 28.41 17.84
C ALA A 242 3.06 29.94 18.02
N ALA A 243 2.27 30.72 17.28
CA ALA A 243 2.17 32.18 17.35
C ALA A 243 0.80 32.59 17.91
#